data_AF-A0A397XVB7-F1
#
_entry.id   AF-A0A397XVB7-F1
#
_cell.length_a   1.000
_cell.length_b   1.000
_cell.length_c   1.000
_cell.angle_alpha   90.00
_cell.angle_beta   90.00
_cell.angle_gamma   90.00
#
_symmetry.space_group_name_H-M   'P 1'
#
loop_
_entity.id
_entity.type
_entity.pdbx_description
1 polymer ?
#
loop_
_entity_poly.entity_id
_entity_poly.type
_entity_poly.pdbx_seq_one_letter_code
_entity_poly.pdbx_strand_id
1 'polypeptide(L)'
;MSLSVPSASSASAAASTSGSSSSPAGASSSSTSTTTSWFSGIYRGKSGTAKLSKSASVAGGGGSGDYGGGPIKGKNQFRGVLFKYGPKSIQVAFKTGEYKQQVIFIGGLTDGLLATDYLEPLAIALDKEKWSLVQLLMSSSYSGFGTSSLKQDAQEIDQLVSYLINKENSEGVVLLGHSTGCQDIVYYMGTNAACSRAVRATILQAPVSDREYKATLPETPALIDLAAKMISEGRAEELMPKEADPCAPISAYRYHSLCAYMGDDDMFSSDLSDDQLKTRLGHMANTPCQVIFSMGDEYVPDYVDKKALVNRLSKAMGGAEKVEIEHGNHSLSNRVHEAVQAIIGFVKREGPSGWDDPWS
;
A
#
# COMPACT_ATOMS: atom_id res chain seq x y z
N MET A 1 2.92 22.99 72.74
CA MET A 1 4.09 22.94 71.84
C MET A 1 3.53 22.95 70.42
N SER A 2 3.26 24.10 69.77
CA SER A 2 3.85 25.45 69.88
C SER A 2 5.32 25.45 69.44
N LEU A 3 5.85 26.38 68.62
CA LEU A 3 5.32 27.52 67.83
C LEU A 3 6.47 27.93 66.83
N SER A 4 6.34 28.67 65.71
CA SER A 4 5.27 29.46 65.05
C SER A 4 5.43 29.44 63.51
N VAL A 5 4.47 30.00 62.75
CA VAL A 5 4.72 30.63 61.41
C VAL A 5 5.05 32.12 61.63
N PRO A 6 5.59 32.86 60.65
CA PRO A 6 4.99 34.17 60.35
C PRO A 6 4.83 34.48 58.85
N SER A 7 3.93 35.43 58.54
CA SER A 7 3.53 35.84 57.18
C SER A 7 3.50 37.37 56.98
N ALA A 8 3.75 37.83 55.75
CA ALA A 8 3.60 39.21 55.24
C ALA A 8 3.44 39.13 53.70
N SER A 9 2.67 39.91 52.90
CA SER A 9 1.70 41.03 53.05
C SER A 9 2.18 42.36 53.65
N SER A 10 1.89 43.55 53.10
CA SER A 10 1.26 44.03 51.82
C SER A 10 1.32 45.58 51.79
N ALA A 11 0.78 46.42 50.87
CA ALA A 11 -0.11 46.31 49.70
C ALA A 11 -0.02 47.60 48.82
N SER A 12 -0.49 47.58 47.56
CA SER A 12 -1.12 48.73 46.84
C SER A 12 -0.23 49.97 46.47
N ALA A 13 -0.57 50.91 45.57
CA ALA A 13 -1.75 51.18 44.72
C ALA A 13 -1.41 52.08 43.48
N ALA A 14 -2.27 52.07 42.44
CA ALA A 14 -2.71 53.19 41.53
C ALA A 14 -1.68 54.19 40.88
N ALA A 15 -1.98 55.00 39.84
CA ALA A 15 -3.24 55.30 39.14
C ALA A 15 -3.07 55.71 37.64
N SER A 16 -4.21 55.69 36.95
CA SER A 16 -4.60 56.15 35.60
C SER A 16 -4.13 57.50 35.01
N THR A 17 -4.03 57.58 33.68
CA THR A 17 -4.64 58.56 32.71
C THR A 17 -4.24 58.13 31.27
N SER A 18 -5.07 57.88 30.25
CA SER A 18 -6.22 58.55 29.60
C SER A 18 -5.83 59.49 28.43
N GLY A 19 -6.13 59.10 27.18
CA GLY A 19 -5.85 59.90 25.97
C GLY A 19 -6.53 59.38 24.69
N SER A 20 -7.61 60.05 24.28
CA SER A 20 -8.35 59.93 23.00
C SER A 20 -7.68 60.79 21.89
N SER A 21 -7.95 60.73 20.58
CA SER A 21 -8.76 59.88 19.67
C SER A 21 -8.62 60.43 18.24
N SER A 22 -8.83 59.64 17.17
CA SER A 22 -9.57 60.07 15.95
C SER A 22 -9.66 58.99 14.87
N SER A 23 -10.79 58.97 14.16
CA SER A 23 -10.94 58.41 12.81
C SER A 23 -11.10 59.58 11.82
N PRO A 24 -10.98 59.34 10.51
CA PRO A 24 -12.23 59.20 9.74
C PRO A 24 -12.22 58.01 8.76
N ALA A 25 -13.38 57.71 8.17
CA ALA A 25 -13.59 56.60 7.25
C ALA A 25 -13.48 57.01 5.77
N GLY A 26 -13.27 56.05 4.87
CA GLY A 26 -13.34 56.29 3.43
C GLY A 26 -13.24 55.03 2.55
N ALA A 27 -14.21 54.86 1.66
CA ALA A 27 -14.24 53.99 0.47
C ALA A 27 -14.03 52.46 0.64
N SER A 28 -15.09 51.70 0.30
CA SER A 28 -15.07 50.25 0.07
C SER A 28 -14.80 49.90 -1.40
N SER A 29 -14.08 48.81 -1.66
CA SER A 29 -14.14 48.10 -2.94
C SER A 29 -14.15 46.58 -2.71
N SER A 30 -15.14 45.89 -3.30
CA SER A 30 -15.33 44.44 -3.17
C SER A 30 -14.76 43.70 -4.38
N SER A 31 -13.89 42.71 -4.15
CA SER A 31 -13.38 41.81 -5.18
C SER A 31 -13.81 40.36 -4.92
N THR A 32 -14.96 39.97 -5.46
CA THR A 32 -15.48 38.60 -5.38
C THR A 32 -14.92 37.75 -6.52
N SER A 33 -13.96 36.86 -6.25
CA SER A 33 -13.51 35.85 -7.22
C SER A 33 -14.42 34.63 -7.19
N THR A 34 -15.03 34.30 -8.32
CA THR A 34 -16.05 33.25 -8.41
C THR A 34 -15.46 31.85 -8.60
N THR A 35 -15.97 30.89 -7.83
CA THR A 35 -15.70 29.46 -8.01
C THR A 35 -16.49 28.89 -9.19
N THR A 36 -15.82 28.40 -10.23
CA THR A 36 -16.47 27.71 -11.35
C THR A 36 -16.78 26.25 -11.01
N SER A 37 -18.01 25.97 -10.59
CA SER A 37 -18.55 24.61 -10.46
C SER A 37 -19.12 24.11 -11.79
N TRP A 38 -18.73 22.92 -12.24
CA TRP A 38 -19.28 22.27 -13.44
C TRP A 38 -20.41 21.29 -13.09
N PHE A 39 -21.63 21.82 -12.92
CA PHE A 39 -22.85 21.01 -13.02
C PHE A 39 -23.40 21.06 -14.45
N SER A 40 -23.48 19.91 -15.11
CA SER A 40 -23.97 19.80 -16.49
C SER A 40 -25.49 19.99 -16.56
N GLY A 41 -25.94 20.96 -17.36
CA GLY A 41 -27.36 21.34 -17.45
C GLY A 41 -28.19 20.41 -18.33
N ILE A 42 -29.29 19.89 -17.78
CA ILE A 42 -30.28 19.09 -18.54
C ILE A 42 -31.06 20.01 -19.49
N TYR A 43 -30.82 19.90 -20.79
CA TYR A 43 -31.64 20.56 -21.82
C TYR A 43 -32.64 19.60 -22.47
N ARG A 44 -33.90 20.05 -22.56
CA ARG A 44 -35.07 19.24 -22.94
C ARG A 44 -35.63 19.66 -24.31
N GLY A 45 -35.26 18.95 -25.36
CA GLY A 45 -35.74 19.18 -26.73
C GLY A 45 -36.87 18.25 -27.19
N LYS A 46 -37.93 18.82 -27.77
CA LYS A 46 -38.83 18.18 -28.75
C LYS A 46 -38.44 18.73 -30.14
N SER A 47 -38.70 18.13 -31.30
CA SER A 47 -39.46 16.93 -31.69
C SER A 47 -38.87 16.37 -33.00
N GLY A 48 -39.02 15.07 -33.29
CA GLY A 48 -38.62 14.49 -34.58
C GLY A 48 -39.09 13.04 -34.74
N THR A 49 -39.73 12.71 -35.86
CA THR A 49 -40.42 11.43 -36.09
C THR A 49 -39.63 10.46 -36.98
N ALA A 50 -39.52 9.17 -36.59
CA ALA A 50 -39.69 8.05 -37.51
C ALA A 50 -39.82 6.66 -36.81
N LYS A 51 -40.80 5.88 -37.29
CA LYS A 51 -40.87 4.41 -37.37
C LYS A 51 -40.45 3.54 -36.17
N LEU A 52 -41.48 2.92 -35.57
CA LEU A 52 -41.37 1.74 -34.72
C LEU A 52 -41.28 0.46 -35.58
N SER A 53 -40.41 -0.49 -35.21
CA SER A 53 -40.45 -1.89 -35.68
C SER A 53 -40.37 -2.84 -34.47
N LYS A 54 -40.91 -4.05 -34.58
CA LYS A 54 -41.10 -4.98 -33.45
C LYS A 54 -40.07 -6.11 -33.44
N SER A 55 -39.68 -6.46 -32.20
CA SER A 55 -39.29 -7.80 -31.73
C SER A 55 -38.10 -8.52 -32.37
N ALA A 56 -37.06 -8.71 -31.56
CA ALA A 56 -36.41 -10.01 -31.42
C ALA A 56 -36.06 -10.25 -29.94
N SER A 57 -36.35 -11.43 -29.41
CA SER A 57 -35.96 -11.84 -28.06
C SER A 57 -34.53 -12.37 -28.05
N VAL A 58 -33.62 -11.73 -27.31
CA VAL A 58 -32.27 -12.27 -27.09
C VAL A 58 -32.31 -13.25 -25.93
N ALA A 59 -32.33 -14.55 -26.25
CA ALA A 59 -32.08 -15.60 -25.28
C ALA A 59 -30.59 -15.59 -24.85
N GLY A 60 -30.29 -16.11 -23.66
CA GLY A 60 -28.93 -16.15 -23.15
C GLY A 60 -28.01 -17.03 -24.01
N GLY A 61 -26.89 -16.46 -24.46
CA GLY A 61 -25.78 -17.19 -25.07
C GLY A 61 -24.48 -16.76 -24.40
N GLY A 62 -23.86 -17.66 -23.64
CA GLY A 62 -22.56 -17.41 -23.03
C GLY A 62 -21.48 -17.34 -24.10
N GLY A 63 -21.07 -16.12 -24.47
CA GLY A 63 -20.06 -15.91 -25.49
C GLY A 63 -18.66 -16.32 -25.01
N SER A 64 -18.27 -17.56 -25.29
CA SER A 64 -16.88 -18.03 -25.17
C SER A 64 -16.00 -17.37 -26.24
N GLY A 65 -15.70 -16.08 -26.04
CA GLY A 65 -14.98 -15.25 -26.99
C GLY A 65 -13.52 -15.66 -27.11
N ASP A 66 -13.12 -16.07 -28.32
CA ASP A 66 -11.79 -16.53 -28.73
C ASP A 66 -10.60 -16.04 -27.86
N TYR A 67 -10.05 -16.96 -27.07
CA TYR A 67 -8.89 -16.74 -26.20
C TYR A 67 -7.53 -17.05 -26.85
N GLY A 68 -7.46 -17.18 -28.19
CA GLY A 68 -6.23 -17.44 -28.95
C GLY A 68 -5.18 -16.30 -28.96
N GLY A 69 -5.23 -15.36 -28.03
CA GLY A 69 -4.27 -14.25 -27.91
C GLY A 69 -3.99 -13.95 -26.44
N GLY A 70 -2.70 -13.91 -26.09
CA GLY A 70 -2.18 -13.90 -24.71
C GLY A 70 -2.46 -12.65 -23.87
N PRO A 71 -1.77 -12.49 -22.72
CA PRO A 71 -2.14 -11.55 -21.67
C PRO A 71 -1.91 -10.07 -22.01
N ILE A 72 -1.31 -9.75 -23.16
CA ILE A 72 -0.99 -8.38 -23.61
C ILE A 72 -1.43 -8.22 -25.06
N LYS A 73 -2.14 -7.13 -25.38
CA LYS A 73 -2.60 -6.76 -26.74
C LYS A 73 -1.67 -5.76 -27.44
N GLY A 74 -0.85 -5.06 -26.67
CA GLY A 74 0.09 -4.03 -27.11
C GLY A 74 0.70 -3.37 -25.88
N LYS A 75 1.67 -2.46 -26.07
CA LYS A 75 2.36 -1.80 -24.95
C LYS A 75 1.35 -1.11 -24.01
N ASN A 76 1.49 -1.38 -22.72
CA ASN A 76 0.66 -0.97 -21.59
C ASN A 76 -0.83 -1.39 -21.72
N GLN A 77 -1.15 -2.41 -22.53
CA GLN A 77 -2.52 -2.87 -22.80
C GLN A 77 -2.71 -4.35 -22.48
N PHE A 78 -3.07 -4.63 -21.24
CA PHE A 78 -3.29 -5.98 -20.73
C PHE A 78 -4.65 -6.56 -21.19
N ARG A 79 -4.70 -7.88 -21.43
CA ARG A 79 -5.91 -8.67 -21.64
C ARG A 79 -6.21 -9.44 -20.35
N GLY A 80 -7.32 -9.11 -19.70
CA GLY A 80 -7.73 -9.73 -18.46
C GLY A 80 -9.17 -9.41 -18.07
N VAL A 81 -9.55 -9.88 -16.89
CA VAL A 81 -10.86 -9.66 -16.26
C VAL A 81 -10.68 -8.72 -15.07
N LEU A 82 -11.45 -7.64 -15.01
CA LEU A 82 -11.62 -6.81 -13.82
C LEU A 82 -12.85 -7.32 -13.05
N PHE A 83 -12.68 -7.67 -11.78
CA PHE A 83 -13.73 -8.24 -10.92
C PHE A 83 -13.71 -7.58 -9.54
N LYS A 84 -14.82 -7.71 -8.80
CA LYS A 84 -14.89 -7.36 -7.37
C LYS A 84 -14.59 -8.60 -6.54
N TYR A 85 -13.65 -8.48 -5.60
CA TYR A 85 -13.39 -9.53 -4.61
C TYR A 85 -14.09 -9.28 -3.27
N GLY A 86 -14.41 -8.01 -2.96
CA GLY A 86 -15.06 -7.62 -1.70
C GLY A 86 -16.26 -6.67 -1.84
N PRO A 87 -16.96 -6.36 -0.72
CA PRO A 87 -18.15 -5.51 -0.70
C PRO A 87 -17.90 -4.03 -1.06
N LYS A 88 -16.78 -3.42 -0.64
CA LYS A 88 -16.47 -1.99 -0.89
C LYS A 88 -16.28 -1.72 -2.39
N SER A 89 -16.45 -0.47 -2.83
CA SER A 89 -16.24 -0.11 -4.25
C SER A 89 -14.79 -0.19 -4.70
N ILE A 90 -13.83 0.02 -3.78
CA ILE A 90 -12.39 -0.03 -4.06
C ILE A 90 -11.82 -1.45 -4.16
N GLN A 91 -12.48 -2.44 -3.57
CA GLN A 91 -12.06 -3.85 -3.52
C GLN A 91 -12.28 -4.55 -4.88
N VAL A 92 -11.51 -4.12 -5.87
CA VAL A 92 -11.45 -4.68 -7.23
C VAL A 92 -10.07 -5.29 -7.48
N ALA A 93 -10.04 -6.33 -8.30
CA ALA A 93 -8.80 -6.92 -8.78
C ALA A 93 -8.89 -7.18 -10.29
N PHE A 94 -7.73 -7.13 -10.94
CA PHE A 94 -7.55 -7.37 -12.36
C PHE A 94 -6.67 -8.62 -12.55
N LYS A 95 -7.23 -9.66 -13.17
CA LYS A 95 -6.55 -10.93 -13.45
C LYS A 95 -6.23 -11.03 -14.94
N THR A 96 -4.98 -11.39 -15.29
CA THR A 96 -4.61 -11.84 -16.64
C THR A 96 -4.24 -13.33 -16.63
N GLY A 97 -4.67 -14.05 -17.68
CA GLY A 97 -4.57 -15.51 -17.75
C GLY A 97 -5.73 -16.20 -17.02
N GLU A 98 -6.13 -17.37 -17.50
CA GLU A 98 -7.25 -18.16 -16.97
C GLU A 98 -6.77 -19.50 -16.39
N TYR A 99 -5.82 -19.43 -15.46
CA TYR A 99 -5.21 -20.57 -14.79
C TYR A 99 -5.60 -20.61 -13.31
N LYS A 100 -5.45 -21.78 -12.68
CA LYS A 100 -5.73 -21.96 -11.24
C LYS A 100 -4.60 -21.51 -10.32
N GLN A 101 -3.40 -21.30 -10.85
CA GLN A 101 -2.23 -20.88 -10.06
C GLN A 101 -2.12 -19.36 -10.19
N GLN A 102 -2.15 -18.62 -9.07
CA GLN A 102 -2.19 -17.15 -9.06
C GLN A 102 -0.91 -16.58 -8.44
N VAL A 103 -0.31 -15.57 -9.09
CA VAL A 103 0.59 -14.62 -8.43
C VAL A 103 -0.22 -13.36 -8.16
N ILE A 104 -0.36 -12.97 -6.89
CA ILE A 104 -1.01 -11.73 -6.48
C ILE A 104 0.08 -10.67 -6.30
N PHE A 105 0.09 -9.64 -7.15
CA PHE A 105 0.92 -8.46 -7.01
C PHE A 105 0.27 -7.44 -6.08
N ILE A 106 1.04 -6.99 -5.08
CA ILE A 106 0.68 -5.97 -4.09
C ILE A 106 1.70 -4.84 -4.21
N GLY A 107 1.24 -3.64 -4.57
CA GLY A 107 2.10 -2.46 -4.78
C GLY A 107 2.43 -1.70 -3.50
N GLY A 108 3.16 -0.59 -3.63
CA GLY A 108 3.43 0.34 -2.54
C GLY A 108 2.26 1.26 -2.18
N LEU A 109 2.41 2.10 -1.15
CA LEU A 109 1.39 2.99 -0.60
C LEU A 109 0.63 3.82 -1.66
N THR A 110 1.36 4.32 -2.66
CA THR A 110 0.84 5.20 -3.72
C THR A 110 0.25 4.44 -4.91
N ASP A 111 0.36 3.12 -4.94
CA ASP A 111 0.14 2.32 -6.14
C ASP A 111 -1.33 1.91 -6.34
N GLY A 112 -1.54 1.31 -7.51
CA GLY A 112 -2.72 0.54 -7.83
C GLY A 112 -2.40 -0.40 -9.01
N LEU A 113 -3.36 -0.57 -9.92
CA LEU A 113 -3.16 -1.41 -11.11
C LEU A 113 -2.08 -0.83 -12.03
N LEU A 114 -1.24 -1.71 -12.59
CA LEU A 114 -0.14 -1.42 -13.54
C LEU A 114 0.99 -0.54 -12.95
N ALA A 115 1.32 -0.71 -11.66
CA ALA A 115 2.30 0.10 -10.93
C ALA A 115 3.74 0.10 -11.51
N THR A 116 4.29 -1.06 -11.88
CA THR A 116 5.70 -1.17 -12.30
C THR A 116 5.86 -1.68 -13.74
N ASP A 117 6.92 -1.20 -14.43
CA ASP A 117 7.23 -1.56 -15.82
C ASP A 117 7.45 -3.08 -16.04
N TYR A 118 7.78 -3.83 -14.98
CA TYR A 118 7.97 -5.28 -15.09
C TYR A 118 6.67 -6.08 -15.12
N LEU A 119 5.50 -5.51 -14.81
CA LEU A 119 4.23 -6.24 -14.80
C LEU A 119 3.79 -6.74 -16.20
N GLU A 120 4.08 -5.99 -17.27
CA GLU A 120 3.77 -6.42 -18.65
C GLU A 120 4.58 -7.67 -19.06
N PRO A 121 5.93 -7.67 -19.00
CA PRO A 121 6.71 -8.87 -19.29
C PRO A 121 6.53 -9.98 -18.26
N LEU A 122 6.22 -9.67 -16.99
CA LEU A 122 5.87 -10.67 -15.98
C LEU A 122 4.59 -11.41 -16.35
N ALA A 123 3.53 -10.71 -16.76
CA ALA A 123 2.29 -11.34 -17.23
C ALA A 123 2.54 -12.28 -18.43
N ILE A 124 3.36 -11.83 -19.40
CA ILE A 124 3.77 -12.64 -20.57
C ILE A 124 4.58 -13.88 -20.14
N ALA A 125 5.37 -13.79 -19.07
CA ALA A 125 6.15 -14.93 -18.56
C ALA A 125 5.28 -15.92 -17.77
N LEU A 126 4.41 -15.43 -16.88
CA LEU A 126 3.49 -16.25 -16.09
C LEU A 126 2.51 -17.04 -16.99
N ASP A 127 1.96 -16.42 -18.03
CA ASP A 127 1.06 -17.11 -18.98
C ASP A 127 1.74 -18.30 -19.69
N LYS A 128 3.04 -18.21 -20.00
CA LYS A 128 3.80 -19.34 -20.58
C LYS A 128 3.91 -20.49 -19.59
N GLU A 129 4.17 -20.18 -18.32
CA GLU A 129 4.31 -21.13 -17.21
C GLU A 129 2.96 -21.62 -16.64
N LYS A 130 1.83 -21.16 -17.19
CA LYS A 130 0.45 -21.49 -16.74
C LYS A 130 0.15 -21.01 -15.33
N TRP A 131 0.56 -19.78 -15.07
CA TRP A 131 0.19 -18.93 -13.93
C TRP A 131 -0.59 -17.70 -14.42
N SER A 132 -1.56 -17.29 -13.62
CA SER A 132 -2.30 -16.03 -13.77
C SER A 132 -1.66 -14.95 -12.91
N LEU A 133 -1.63 -13.72 -13.41
CA LEU A 133 -1.22 -12.54 -12.63
C LEU A 133 -2.48 -11.79 -12.17
N VAL A 134 -2.61 -11.60 -10.86
CA VAL A 134 -3.66 -10.80 -10.24
C VAL A 134 -3.03 -9.52 -9.68
N GLN A 135 -3.63 -8.36 -9.96
CA GLN A 135 -3.28 -7.07 -9.37
C GLN A 135 -4.52 -6.55 -8.63
N LEU A 136 -4.38 -6.06 -7.41
CA LEU A 136 -5.52 -5.60 -6.59
C LEU A 136 -5.49 -4.09 -6.31
N LEU A 137 -6.67 -3.52 -6.05
CA LEU A 137 -6.84 -2.26 -5.34
C LEU A 137 -7.39 -2.55 -3.95
N MET A 138 -6.74 -1.99 -2.93
CA MET A 138 -7.15 -2.06 -1.53
C MET A 138 -7.63 -0.68 -1.07
N SER A 139 -8.18 -0.60 0.14
CA SER A 139 -8.52 0.67 0.78
C SER A 139 -7.33 1.62 0.94
N SER A 140 -6.11 1.08 1.01
CA SER A 140 -4.85 1.84 1.05
C SER A 140 -4.39 2.41 -0.30
N SER A 141 -4.88 1.89 -1.44
CA SER A 141 -4.34 2.28 -2.75
C SER A 141 -4.43 3.79 -3.04
N TYR A 142 -3.48 4.29 -3.85
CA TYR A 142 -3.31 5.68 -4.28
C TYR A 142 -3.07 6.71 -3.18
N SER A 143 -4.13 7.09 -2.44
CA SER A 143 -4.07 8.06 -1.34
C SER A 143 -4.84 7.60 -0.10
N GLY A 144 -5.44 6.40 -0.15
CA GLY A 144 -6.14 5.81 0.99
C GLY A 144 -5.19 5.29 2.07
N PHE A 145 -3.90 5.12 1.77
CA PHE A 145 -2.88 4.61 2.68
C PHE A 145 -2.79 5.47 3.94
N GLY A 146 -2.93 6.79 3.78
CA GLY A 146 -2.84 7.75 4.87
C GLY A 146 -3.88 7.55 5.98
N THR A 147 -5.01 6.92 5.65
CA THR A 147 -6.11 6.60 6.58
C THR A 147 -6.45 5.10 6.60
N SER A 148 -5.49 4.24 6.28
CA SER A 148 -5.61 2.77 6.32
C SER A 148 -4.61 2.16 7.32
N SER A 149 -4.47 0.84 7.35
CA SER A 149 -3.55 0.13 8.25
C SER A 149 -3.23 -1.25 7.69
N LEU A 150 -2.03 -1.76 7.96
CA LEU A 150 -1.61 -3.13 7.58
C LEU A 150 -2.62 -4.21 8.02
N LYS A 151 -3.35 -3.97 9.12
CA LYS A 151 -4.46 -4.80 9.59
C LYS A 151 -5.67 -4.82 8.65
N GLN A 152 -6.04 -3.66 8.11
CA GLN A 152 -7.12 -3.54 7.14
C GLN A 152 -6.69 -4.11 5.78
N ASP A 153 -5.44 -3.87 5.38
CA ASP A 153 -4.91 -4.36 4.11
C ASP A 153 -4.77 -5.90 4.13
N ALA A 154 -4.27 -6.49 5.23
CA ALA A 154 -4.30 -7.93 5.47
C ALA A 154 -5.71 -8.56 5.44
N GLN A 155 -6.74 -7.84 5.93
CA GLN A 155 -8.14 -8.30 5.82
C GLN A 155 -8.66 -8.26 4.38
N GLU A 156 -8.14 -7.37 3.53
CA GLU A 156 -8.53 -7.26 2.12
C GLU A 156 -7.74 -8.24 1.23
N ILE A 157 -6.51 -8.59 1.63
CA ILE A 157 -5.76 -9.73 1.08
C ILE A 157 -6.48 -11.05 1.39
N ASP A 158 -6.90 -11.31 2.64
CA ASP A 158 -7.67 -12.53 2.98
C ASP A 158 -8.95 -12.65 2.15
N GLN A 159 -9.67 -11.53 1.95
CA GLN A 159 -10.87 -11.48 1.10
C GLN A 159 -10.56 -11.83 -0.37
N LEU A 160 -9.44 -11.37 -0.93
CA LEU A 160 -9.04 -11.71 -2.30
C LEU A 160 -8.60 -13.17 -2.42
N VAL A 161 -7.78 -13.68 -1.49
CA VAL A 161 -7.35 -15.09 -1.49
C VAL A 161 -8.56 -16.01 -1.32
N SER A 162 -9.49 -15.67 -0.41
CA SER A 162 -10.77 -16.36 -0.24
C SER A 162 -11.62 -16.36 -1.51
N TYR A 163 -11.69 -15.23 -2.23
CA TYR A 163 -12.40 -15.16 -3.51
C TYR A 163 -11.77 -16.10 -4.55
N LEU A 164 -10.45 -16.03 -4.73
CA LEU A 164 -9.74 -16.83 -5.73
C LEU A 164 -9.92 -18.33 -5.47
N ILE A 165 -9.82 -18.79 -4.21
CA ILE A 165 -10.08 -20.19 -3.85
C ILE A 165 -11.55 -20.55 -4.10
N ASN A 166 -12.49 -19.80 -3.50
CA ASN A 166 -13.91 -20.18 -3.43
C ASN A 166 -14.76 -19.83 -4.66
N LYS A 167 -14.20 -19.14 -5.66
CA LYS A 167 -14.90 -18.72 -6.89
C LYS A 167 -14.12 -19.10 -8.16
N GLU A 168 -12.81 -18.86 -8.18
CA GLU A 168 -11.95 -19.19 -9.33
C GLU A 168 -11.37 -20.62 -9.25
N ASN A 169 -11.56 -21.33 -8.13
CA ASN A 169 -10.98 -22.65 -7.85
C ASN A 169 -9.43 -22.62 -7.84
N SER A 170 -8.87 -21.56 -7.24
CA SER A 170 -7.43 -21.36 -7.12
C SER A 170 -6.77 -22.48 -6.33
N GLU A 171 -5.76 -23.10 -6.91
CA GLU A 171 -4.93 -24.11 -6.24
C GLU A 171 -3.78 -23.37 -5.53
N GLY A 172 -4.09 -22.74 -4.40
CA GLY A 172 -3.19 -21.84 -3.67
C GLY A 172 -2.85 -20.55 -4.42
N VAL A 173 -2.00 -19.72 -3.81
CA VAL A 173 -1.50 -18.44 -4.36
C VAL A 173 -0.02 -18.21 -4.02
N VAL A 174 0.66 -17.36 -4.77
CA VAL A 174 1.95 -16.74 -4.42
C VAL A 174 1.71 -15.25 -4.24
N LEU A 175 2.24 -14.65 -3.17
CA LEU A 175 2.16 -13.20 -2.95
C LEU A 175 3.47 -12.53 -3.40
N LEU A 176 3.37 -11.48 -4.21
CA LEU A 176 4.48 -10.67 -4.70
C LEU A 176 4.28 -9.22 -4.24
N GLY A 177 5.03 -8.81 -3.24
CA GLY A 177 5.04 -7.45 -2.72
C GLY A 177 6.09 -6.61 -3.43
N HIS A 178 5.70 -5.42 -3.86
CA HIS A 178 6.61 -4.37 -4.30
C HIS A 178 6.59 -3.24 -3.28
N SER A 179 7.77 -2.68 -2.95
CA SER A 179 7.87 -1.54 -2.04
C SER A 179 7.15 -1.85 -0.71
N THR A 180 6.30 -0.96 -0.21
CA THR A 180 5.57 -1.17 1.04
C THR A 180 4.56 -2.32 1.02
N GLY A 181 4.21 -2.86 -0.15
CA GLY A 181 3.46 -4.12 -0.28
C GLY A 181 4.20 -5.32 0.32
N CYS A 182 5.50 -5.18 0.62
CA CYS A 182 6.25 -6.13 1.43
C CYS A 182 5.77 -6.15 2.90
N GLN A 183 5.48 -4.98 3.50
CA GLN A 183 4.95 -4.86 4.85
C GLN A 183 3.55 -5.49 4.94
N ASP A 184 2.71 -5.30 3.93
CA ASP A 184 1.39 -5.94 3.85
C ASP A 184 1.47 -7.46 3.86
N ILE A 185 2.39 -8.06 3.09
CA ILE A 185 2.62 -9.51 3.08
C ILE A 185 3.13 -9.98 4.44
N VAL A 186 4.15 -9.33 4.99
CA VAL A 186 4.73 -9.74 6.28
C VAL A 186 3.68 -9.64 7.40
N TYR A 187 2.87 -8.57 7.42
CA TYR A 187 1.78 -8.44 8.38
C TYR A 187 0.72 -9.54 8.17
N TYR A 188 0.23 -9.72 6.94
CA TYR A 188 -0.80 -10.72 6.61
C TYR A 188 -0.38 -12.14 7.03
N MET A 189 0.84 -12.57 6.71
CA MET A 189 1.36 -13.89 7.11
C MET A 189 1.49 -14.06 8.64
N GLY A 190 1.54 -12.96 9.41
CA GLY A 190 1.52 -12.98 10.87
C GLY A 190 0.12 -13.01 11.50
N THR A 191 -0.95 -12.78 10.74
CA THR A 191 -2.30 -12.58 11.30
C THR A 191 -3.06 -13.87 11.65
N ASN A 192 -2.60 -15.04 11.22
CA ASN A 192 -3.35 -16.31 11.24
C ASN A 192 -4.75 -16.19 10.55
N ALA A 193 -4.87 -15.35 9.52
CA ALA A 193 -6.10 -15.21 8.74
C ALA A 193 -6.51 -16.52 8.06
N ALA A 194 -7.81 -16.69 7.79
CA ALA A 194 -8.41 -17.96 7.39
C ALA A 194 -7.79 -18.55 6.12
N CYS A 195 -7.43 -17.70 5.15
CA CYS A 195 -6.87 -18.13 3.87
C CYS A 195 -5.34 -18.02 3.80
N SER A 196 -4.65 -17.67 4.91
CA SER A 196 -3.19 -17.55 4.94
C SER A 196 -2.46 -18.87 4.61
N ARG A 197 -3.02 -20.01 5.03
CA ARG A 197 -2.50 -21.37 4.69
C ARG A 197 -2.44 -21.65 3.19
N ALA A 198 -3.23 -20.95 2.37
CA ALA A 198 -3.22 -21.12 0.92
C ALA A 198 -2.10 -20.34 0.20
N VAL A 199 -1.34 -19.50 0.93
CA VAL A 199 -0.13 -18.87 0.41
C VAL A 199 0.99 -19.90 0.36
N ARG A 200 1.36 -20.32 -0.85
CA ARG A 200 2.44 -21.29 -1.09
C ARG A 200 3.82 -20.69 -0.91
N ALA A 201 3.99 -19.44 -1.34
CA ALA A 201 5.25 -18.73 -1.33
C ALA A 201 5.04 -17.21 -1.31
N THR A 202 6.08 -16.49 -0.88
CA THR A 202 6.11 -15.02 -0.82
C THR A 202 7.35 -14.48 -1.52
N ILE A 203 7.20 -13.35 -2.22
CA ILE A 203 8.29 -12.62 -2.85
C ILE A 203 8.21 -11.17 -2.36
N LEU A 204 9.29 -10.66 -1.81
CA LEU A 204 9.41 -9.30 -1.29
C LEU A 204 10.41 -8.55 -2.17
N GLN A 205 9.93 -7.63 -3.02
CA GLN A 205 10.75 -6.86 -3.97
C GLN A 205 10.92 -5.42 -3.50
N ALA A 206 12.17 -5.05 -3.22
CA ALA A 206 12.56 -3.84 -2.48
C ALA A 206 11.84 -3.67 -1.12
N PRO A 207 11.96 -4.67 -0.20
CA PRO A 207 11.58 -4.49 1.21
C PRO A 207 12.58 -3.55 1.89
N VAL A 208 12.28 -2.26 1.86
CA VAL A 208 13.09 -1.16 2.39
C VAL A 208 12.35 -0.45 3.52
N SER A 209 13.07 0.34 4.33
CA SER A 209 12.48 1.03 5.47
C SER A 209 11.97 2.43 5.12
N ASP A 210 10.65 2.60 5.14
CA ASP A 210 10.01 3.92 5.14
C ASP A 210 10.55 4.81 6.25
N ARG A 211 10.82 4.23 7.43
CA ARG A 211 11.38 4.95 8.57
C ARG A 211 12.78 5.50 8.26
N GLU A 212 13.71 4.68 7.76
CA GLU A 212 15.07 5.14 7.48
C GLU A 212 15.10 6.18 6.36
N TYR A 213 14.19 6.06 5.37
CA TYR A 213 13.99 7.08 4.34
C TYR A 213 13.42 8.38 4.91
N LYS A 214 12.25 8.33 5.58
CA LYS A 214 11.59 9.50 6.19
C LYS A 214 12.48 10.18 7.23
N ALA A 215 13.35 9.44 7.94
CA ALA A 215 14.32 9.99 8.89
C ALA A 215 15.43 10.85 8.24
N THR A 216 15.59 10.82 6.91
CA THR A 216 16.47 11.77 6.19
C THR A 216 15.82 13.16 6.00
N LEU A 217 14.50 13.27 6.20
CA LEU A 217 13.74 14.51 5.99
C LEU A 217 13.76 15.37 7.28
N PRO A 218 14.05 16.68 7.20
CA PRO A 218 14.25 17.54 8.36
C PRO A 218 12.99 17.77 9.21
N GLU A 219 11.79 17.63 8.62
CA GLU A 219 10.51 17.78 9.31
C GLU A 219 10.14 16.57 10.20
N THR A 220 10.65 15.38 9.86
CA THR A 220 10.17 14.10 10.44
C THR A 220 10.26 14.01 11.96
N PRO A 221 11.35 14.42 12.65
CA PRO A 221 11.43 14.29 14.11
C PRO A 221 10.31 15.01 14.85
N ALA A 222 10.00 16.25 14.46
CA ALA A 222 8.95 17.06 15.09
C ALA A 222 7.53 16.54 14.77
N LEU A 223 7.37 15.88 13.62
CA LEU A 223 6.11 15.25 13.22
C LEU A 223 5.88 13.91 13.95
N ILE A 224 6.94 13.14 14.24
CA ILE A 224 6.84 11.94 15.10
C ILE A 224 6.37 12.34 16.50
N ASP A 225 6.96 13.37 17.11
CA ASP A 225 6.52 13.90 18.41
C ASP A 225 5.06 14.36 18.40
N LEU A 226 4.62 15.03 17.32
CA LEU A 226 3.23 15.45 17.14
C LEU A 226 2.29 14.24 17.00
N ALA A 227 2.67 13.22 16.23
CA ALA A 227 1.88 12.01 16.04
C ALA A 227 1.74 11.21 17.34
N ALA A 228 2.85 10.98 18.05
CA ALA A 228 2.87 10.34 19.36
C ALA A 228 2.01 11.09 20.38
N LYS A 229 2.08 12.44 20.39
CA LYS A 229 1.20 13.27 21.21
C LYS A 229 -0.27 13.09 20.84
N MET A 230 -0.64 13.17 19.57
CA MET A 230 -2.04 12.98 19.13
C MET A 230 -2.57 11.60 19.51
N ILE A 231 -1.76 10.54 19.34
CA ILE A 231 -2.11 9.19 19.81
C ILE A 231 -2.35 9.17 21.33
N SER A 232 -1.48 9.81 22.12
CA SER A 232 -1.63 9.89 23.60
C SER A 232 -2.86 10.69 24.05
N GLU A 233 -3.35 11.63 23.23
CA GLU A 233 -4.58 12.38 23.44
C GLU A 233 -5.85 11.60 23.00
N GLY A 234 -5.69 10.36 22.51
CA GLY A 234 -6.79 9.54 21.96
C GLY A 234 -7.19 9.89 20.53
N ARG A 235 -6.37 10.70 19.83
CA ARG A 235 -6.64 11.33 18.52
C ARG A 235 -5.88 10.62 17.39
N ALA A 236 -5.68 9.31 17.52
CA ALA A 236 -4.87 8.49 16.61
C ALA A 236 -5.39 8.50 15.16
N GLU A 237 -6.71 8.51 14.98
CA GLU A 237 -7.36 8.55 13.65
C GLU A 237 -7.53 9.97 13.09
N GLU A 238 -7.14 11.02 13.84
CA GLU A 238 -7.20 12.38 13.31
C GLU A 238 -6.08 12.64 12.30
N LEU A 239 -6.40 13.39 11.26
CA LEU A 239 -5.45 13.82 10.24
C LEU A 239 -4.41 14.79 10.83
N MET A 240 -3.15 14.55 10.49
CA MET A 240 -2.04 15.44 10.79
C MET A 240 -2.02 16.68 9.87
N PRO A 241 -1.22 17.71 10.19
CA PRO A 241 -0.93 18.81 9.27
C PRO A 241 -0.41 18.32 7.91
N LYS A 242 -0.59 19.13 6.86
CA LYS A 242 -0.21 18.76 5.48
C LYS A 242 1.29 18.47 5.34
N GLU A 243 2.09 19.03 6.23
CA GLU A 243 3.53 18.86 6.35
C GLU A 243 3.92 17.41 6.72
N ALA A 244 2.98 16.60 7.25
CA ALA A 244 3.20 15.19 7.55
C ALA A 244 3.31 14.31 6.29
N ASP A 245 2.44 14.55 5.29
CA ASP A 245 2.63 14.00 3.96
C ASP A 245 1.97 14.91 2.89
N PRO A 246 2.74 15.41 1.90
CA PRO A 246 2.21 16.32 0.89
C PRO A 246 1.39 15.62 -0.21
N CYS A 247 1.45 14.28 -0.29
CA CYS A 247 0.82 13.47 -1.34
C CYS A 247 -0.56 12.92 -0.91
N ALA A 248 -0.74 12.55 0.36
CA ALA A 248 -2.02 12.07 0.88
C ALA A 248 -2.31 12.57 2.31
N PRO A 249 -3.59 12.84 2.68
CA PRO A 249 -3.95 13.13 4.07
C PRO A 249 -3.65 11.92 4.96
N ILE A 250 -2.77 12.09 5.95
CA ILE A 250 -2.28 11.00 6.81
C ILE A 250 -2.76 11.17 8.27
N SER A 251 -3.19 10.08 8.90
CA SER A 251 -3.57 10.06 10.33
C SER A 251 -2.35 9.99 11.24
N ALA A 252 -2.50 10.43 12.49
CA ALA A 252 -1.44 10.33 13.49
C ALA A 252 -0.96 8.89 13.70
N TYR A 253 -1.87 7.91 13.70
CA TYR A 253 -1.53 6.48 13.72
C TYR A 253 -0.67 6.10 12.51
N ARG A 254 -1.12 6.37 11.28
CA ARG A 254 -0.41 5.93 10.06
C ARG A 254 0.97 6.56 9.96
N TYR A 255 1.10 7.85 10.27
CA TYR A 255 2.39 8.54 10.24
C TYR A 255 3.36 7.98 11.29
N HIS A 256 2.89 7.79 12.54
CA HIS A 256 3.70 7.15 13.59
C HIS A 256 4.12 5.74 13.18
N SER A 257 3.22 4.97 12.55
CA SER A 257 3.49 3.59 12.13
C SER A 257 4.60 3.49 11.06
N LEU A 258 4.65 4.45 10.13
CA LEU A 258 5.72 4.55 9.11
C LEU A 258 7.04 5.11 9.66
N CYS A 259 6.99 6.08 10.58
CA CYS A 259 8.15 6.92 10.91
C CYS A 259 8.78 6.63 12.28
N ALA A 260 8.05 6.06 13.24
CA ALA A 260 8.56 5.79 14.58
C ALA A 260 9.39 4.49 14.63
N TYR A 261 10.43 4.47 15.46
CA TYR A 261 11.17 3.26 15.76
C TYR A 261 10.25 2.22 16.40
N MET A 262 10.24 1.01 15.85
CA MET A 262 9.29 -0.05 16.19
C MET A 262 7.80 0.34 15.99
N GLY A 263 7.49 1.21 15.03
CA GLY A 263 6.14 1.32 14.44
C GLY A 263 5.68 -0.01 13.80
N ASP A 264 4.42 -0.11 13.34
CA ASP A 264 3.94 -1.39 12.79
C ASP A 264 4.57 -1.72 11.42
N ASP A 265 4.94 -0.70 10.64
CA ASP A 265 5.65 -0.83 9.35
C ASP A 265 7.18 -0.95 9.52
N ASP A 266 7.74 -0.72 10.72
CA ASP A 266 9.18 -0.78 10.99
C ASP A 266 9.68 -2.24 11.07
N MET A 267 9.74 -2.86 9.90
CA MET A 267 10.09 -4.28 9.69
C MET A 267 11.47 -4.46 9.06
N PHE A 268 11.98 -3.43 8.37
CA PHE A 268 13.15 -3.55 7.47
C PHE A 268 14.29 -2.56 7.78
N SER A 269 14.22 -1.77 8.85
CA SER A 269 15.29 -0.82 9.21
C SER A 269 16.61 -1.52 9.55
N SER A 270 17.72 -0.96 9.08
CA SER A 270 19.07 -1.53 9.29
C SER A 270 19.57 -1.46 10.74
N ASP A 271 19.07 -0.52 11.54
CA ASP A 271 19.42 -0.33 12.95
C ASP A 271 18.59 -1.18 13.95
N LEU A 272 17.58 -1.92 13.48
CA LEU A 272 16.91 -2.95 14.29
C LEU A 272 17.91 -4.05 14.65
N SER A 273 17.89 -4.54 15.90
CA SER A 273 18.71 -5.68 16.32
C SER A 273 18.25 -6.99 15.66
N ASP A 274 19.11 -8.01 15.64
CA ASP A 274 18.76 -9.33 15.08
C ASP A 274 17.54 -9.96 15.78
N ASP A 275 17.35 -9.71 17.08
CA ASP A 275 16.17 -10.19 17.83
C ASP A 275 14.90 -9.39 17.50
N GLN A 276 15.01 -8.08 17.21
CA GLN A 276 13.88 -7.28 16.73
C GLN A 276 13.47 -7.68 15.31
N LEU A 277 14.44 -7.85 14.39
CA LEU A 277 14.18 -8.37 13.05
C LEU A 277 13.55 -9.76 13.13
N LYS A 278 14.05 -10.65 14.00
CA LYS A 278 13.44 -11.98 14.22
C LYS A 278 12.04 -11.90 14.83
N THR A 279 11.76 -10.90 15.67
CA THR A 279 10.41 -10.65 16.22
C THR A 279 9.44 -10.14 15.14
N ARG A 280 9.92 -9.32 14.19
CA ARG A 280 9.12 -8.78 13.08
C ARG A 280 8.94 -9.74 11.90
N LEU A 281 9.89 -10.63 11.66
CA LEU A 281 10.02 -11.41 10.41
C LEU A 281 10.08 -12.93 10.63
N GLY A 282 10.24 -13.41 11.86
CA GLY A 282 10.52 -14.82 12.15
C GLY A 282 9.40 -15.79 11.77
N HIS A 283 8.15 -15.32 11.66
CA HIS A 283 7.02 -16.12 11.18
C HIS A 283 7.04 -16.36 9.66
N MET A 284 7.80 -15.56 8.89
CA MET A 284 7.99 -15.79 7.45
C MET A 284 8.72 -17.11 7.17
N ALA A 285 9.48 -17.63 8.13
CA ALA A 285 10.16 -18.92 8.03
C ALA A 285 9.22 -20.13 7.84
N ASN A 286 7.91 -19.95 8.05
CA ASN A 286 6.89 -20.99 7.84
C ASN A 286 6.46 -21.12 6.35
N THR A 287 6.94 -20.26 5.46
CA THR A 287 6.52 -20.22 4.05
C THR A 287 7.73 -19.90 3.17
N PRO A 288 7.96 -20.62 2.04
CA PRO A 288 8.99 -20.28 1.07
C PRO A 288 8.99 -18.79 0.72
N CYS A 289 10.12 -18.11 0.95
CA CYS A 289 10.24 -16.66 0.84
C CYS A 289 11.47 -16.28 -0.01
N GLN A 290 11.29 -15.33 -0.92
CA GLN A 290 12.37 -14.71 -1.69
C GLN A 290 12.41 -13.20 -1.43
N VAL A 291 13.59 -12.66 -1.13
CA VAL A 291 13.90 -11.23 -1.02
C VAL A 291 14.66 -10.79 -2.26
N ILE A 292 14.01 -9.99 -3.12
CA ILE A 292 14.63 -9.35 -4.28
C ILE A 292 15.02 -7.93 -3.88
N PHE A 293 16.32 -7.67 -3.72
CA PHE A 293 16.83 -6.39 -3.24
C PHE A 293 17.49 -5.58 -4.34
N SER A 294 17.06 -4.34 -4.49
CA SER A 294 17.58 -3.37 -5.45
C SER A 294 18.87 -2.75 -4.92
N MET A 295 20.03 -3.06 -5.52
CA MET A 295 21.30 -2.53 -4.99
C MET A 295 21.48 -1.03 -5.28
N GLY A 296 20.88 -0.54 -6.36
CA GLY A 296 20.81 0.88 -6.72
C GLY A 296 19.59 1.62 -6.16
N ASP A 297 18.87 1.05 -5.19
CA ASP A 297 17.65 1.62 -4.63
C ASP A 297 17.86 3.03 -4.05
N GLU A 298 17.04 3.97 -4.50
CA GLU A 298 17.08 5.39 -4.19
C GLU A 298 16.38 5.78 -2.87
N TYR A 299 15.61 4.89 -2.25
CA TYR A 299 14.98 5.11 -0.95
C TYR A 299 15.81 4.58 0.22
N VAL A 300 16.79 3.71 -0.04
CA VAL A 300 17.72 3.20 1.00
C VAL A 300 18.88 4.19 1.21
N PRO A 301 19.02 4.83 2.39
CA PRO A 301 20.03 5.87 2.60
C PRO A 301 21.48 5.40 2.46
N ASP A 302 22.37 6.32 2.04
CA ASP A 302 23.80 6.04 1.78
C ASP A 302 24.59 5.45 2.97
N TYR A 303 24.11 5.59 4.21
CA TYR A 303 24.74 5.01 5.39
C TYR A 303 24.44 3.51 5.59
N VAL A 304 23.46 2.96 4.88
CA VAL A 304 23.02 1.57 5.04
C VAL A 304 23.88 0.63 4.20
N ASP A 305 24.59 -0.30 4.85
CA ASP A 305 25.18 -1.44 4.15
C ASP A 305 24.06 -2.37 3.67
N LYS A 306 23.64 -2.15 2.42
CA LYS A 306 22.61 -2.93 1.73
C LYS A 306 22.92 -4.43 1.73
N LYS A 307 24.18 -4.85 1.65
CA LYS A 307 24.55 -6.27 1.65
C LYS A 307 24.51 -6.86 3.06
N ALA A 308 24.91 -6.13 4.10
CA ALA A 308 24.68 -6.55 5.48
C ALA A 308 23.17 -6.66 5.77
N LEU A 309 22.36 -5.67 5.36
CA LEU A 309 20.91 -5.66 5.55
C LEU A 309 20.25 -6.89 4.91
N VAL A 310 20.46 -7.16 3.62
CA VAL A 310 19.88 -8.32 2.92
C VAL A 310 20.23 -9.64 3.62
N ASN A 311 21.47 -9.82 4.06
CA ASN A 311 21.87 -11.03 4.80
C ASN A 311 21.14 -11.15 6.16
N ARG A 312 20.90 -10.04 6.86
CA ARG A 312 20.17 -10.02 8.14
C ARG A 312 18.66 -10.24 7.97
N LEU A 313 18.04 -9.67 6.93
CA LEU A 313 16.64 -9.93 6.58
C LEU A 313 16.43 -11.41 6.20
N SER A 314 17.25 -11.95 5.30
CA SER A 314 17.23 -13.38 4.93
C SER A 314 17.35 -14.29 6.17
N LYS A 315 18.32 -14.01 7.05
CA LYS A 315 18.51 -14.74 8.32
C LYS A 315 17.30 -14.64 9.26
N ALA A 316 16.69 -13.46 9.38
CA ALA A 316 15.52 -13.25 10.23
C ALA A 316 14.28 -14.00 9.73
N MET A 317 14.10 -14.07 8.40
CA MET A 317 13.05 -14.84 7.73
C MET A 317 13.37 -16.36 7.62
N GLY A 318 14.26 -16.89 8.47
CA GLY A 318 14.57 -18.33 8.52
C GLY A 318 15.54 -18.84 7.44
N GLY A 319 16.21 -17.96 6.70
CA GLY A 319 17.07 -18.30 5.56
C GLY A 319 16.40 -18.12 4.21
N ALA A 320 15.48 -17.15 4.09
CA ALA A 320 14.80 -16.80 2.84
C ALA A 320 15.80 -16.58 1.68
N GLU A 321 15.43 -17.01 0.48
CA GLU A 321 16.26 -16.84 -0.71
C GLU A 321 16.50 -15.34 -0.96
N LYS A 322 17.72 -14.96 -1.35
CA LYS A 322 18.05 -13.57 -1.66
C LYS A 322 18.54 -13.40 -3.08
N VAL A 323 18.05 -12.36 -3.76
CA VAL A 323 18.48 -11.94 -5.09
C VAL A 323 18.92 -10.47 -5.02
N GLU A 324 20.23 -10.24 -5.14
CA GLU A 324 20.83 -8.91 -5.17
C GLU A 324 20.89 -8.41 -6.63
N ILE A 325 20.03 -7.46 -7.01
CA ILE A 325 19.99 -6.93 -8.38
C ILE A 325 20.90 -5.70 -8.50
N GLU A 326 22.07 -5.90 -9.09
CA GLU A 326 23.12 -4.87 -9.20
C GLU A 326 22.69 -3.67 -10.07
N HIS A 327 22.81 -2.49 -9.48
CA HIS A 327 22.33 -1.19 -9.97
C HIS A 327 20.82 -1.12 -10.28
N GLY A 328 20.00 -2.07 -9.80
CA GLY A 328 18.54 -1.97 -9.89
C GLY A 328 18.02 -0.82 -9.02
N ASN A 329 17.13 0.01 -9.57
CA ASN A 329 16.40 1.03 -8.81
C ASN A 329 15.20 0.39 -8.08
N HIS A 330 14.50 1.16 -7.25
CA HIS A 330 13.44 0.69 -6.35
C HIS A 330 12.33 -0.10 -7.07
N SER A 331 11.81 0.45 -8.17
CA SER A 331 10.77 -0.19 -9.01
C SER A 331 11.32 -1.16 -10.07
N LEU A 332 12.64 -1.36 -10.12
CA LEU A 332 13.35 -2.17 -11.11
C LEU A 332 13.02 -1.83 -12.58
N SER A 333 12.55 -0.60 -12.87
CA SER A 333 12.27 -0.13 -14.23
C SER A 333 13.52 -0.10 -15.12
N ASN A 334 14.71 -0.01 -14.51
CA ASN A 334 16.00 -0.15 -15.21
C ASN A 334 16.55 -1.60 -15.26
N ARG A 335 15.85 -2.58 -14.67
CA ARG A 335 16.25 -4.00 -14.50
C ARG A 335 15.08 -4.97 -14.68
N VAL A 336 14.18 -4.63 -15.61
CA VAL A 336 12.92 -5.36 -15.87
C VAL A 336 13.15 -6.83 -16.25
N HIS A 337 14.23 -7.14 -16.98
CA HIS A 337 14.50 -8.53 -17.36
C HIS A 337 14.93 -9.36 -16.14
N GLU A 338 15.83 -8.82 -15.33
CA GLU A 338 16.37 -9.41 -14.12
C GLU A 338 15.28 -9.63 -13.06
N ALA A 339 14.38 -8.65 -12.90
CA ALA A 339 13.19 -8.76 -12.05
C ALA A 339 12.31 -9.96 -12.45
N VAL A 340 11.95 -10.05 -13.75
CA VAL A 340 11.11 -11.14 -14.26
C VAL A 340 11.82 -12.50 -14.17
N GLN A 341 13.13 -12.58 -14.42
CA GLN A 341 13.89 -13.84 -14.26
C GLN A 341 13.95 -14.30 -12.80
N ALA A 342 14.13 -13.39 -11.84
CA ALA A 342 14.14 -13.72 -10.41
C ALA A 342 12.79 -14.27 -9.94
N ILE A 343 11.70 -13.56 -10.25
CA ILE A 343 10.33 -13.93 -9.88
C ILE A 343 9.94 -15.27 -10.52
N ILE A 344 10.12 -15.41 -11.84
CA ILE A 344 9.75 -16.65 -12.57
C ILE A 344 10.63 -17.82 -12.15
N GLY A 345 11.92 -17.58 -11.89
CA GLY A 345 12.83 -18.60 -11.38
C GLY A 345 12.34 -19.21 -10.06
N PHE A 346 11.81 -18.38 -9.14
CA PHE A 346 11.26 -18.81 -7.87
C PHE A 346 9.87 -19.47 -7.99
N VAL A 347 8.93 -18.83 -8.71
CA VAL A 347 7.58 -19.37 -8.97
C VAL A 347 7.60 -20.74 -9.66
N LYS A 348 8.64 -21.05 -10.44
CA LYS A 348 8.85 -22.38 -11.05
C LYS A 348 9.44 -23.44 -10.11
N ARG A 349 10.15 -23.04 -9.04
CA ARG A 349 10.72 -23.98 -8.04
C ARG A 349 9.70 -24.28 -6.94
N GLU A 350 9.14 -23.22 -6.34
CA GLU A 350 8.06 -23.30 -5.36
C GLU A 350 6.68 -23.48 -6.04
N GLY A 351 6.72 -24.04 -7.26
CA GLY A 351 5.58 -24.42 -8.07
C GLY A 351 4.87 -25.67 -7.54
N PRO A 352 3.95 -26.26 -8.33
CA PRO A 352 2.90 -27.15 -7.82
C PRO A 352 3.45 -28.48 -7.24
N SER A 353 3.72 -28.44 -5.94
CA SER A 353 4.18 -29.56 -5.10
C SER A 353 3.16 -29.91 -3.99
N GLY A 354 1.94 -29.37 -4.09
CA GLY A 354 0.85 -29.50 -3.13
C GLY A 354 0.27 -28.13 -2.74
N TRP A 355 -0.78 -28.12 -1.93
CA TRP A 355 -1.19 -26.97 -1.12
C TRP A 355 -2.10 -27.41 0.02
N ASP A 356 -2.07 -26.66 1.11
CA ASP A 356 -3.03 -26.77 2.19
C ASP A 356 -4.34 -26.08 1.76
N ASP A 357 -5.39 -26.87 1.52
CA ASP A 357 -6.74 -26.34 1.37
C ASP A 357 -7.17 -25.79 2.76
N PRO A 358 -7.48 -24.48 2.91
CA PRO A 358 -7.85 -23.90 4.20
C PRO A 358 -9.20 -24.43 4.72
N TRP A 359 -9.94 -25.19 3.91
CA TRP A 359 -11.18 -25.86 4.31
C TRP A 359 -10.97 -27.34 4.69
N SER A 360 -9.70 -27.79 4.84
CA SER A 360 -9.28 -29.13 5.28
C SER A 360 -8.54 -29.16 6.62
#